data_AF-A0A4P2VNE8-F1
#
_entry.id   AF-A0A4P2VNE8-F1
#
_cell.length_a   1.000
_cell.length_b   1.000
_cell.length_c   1.000
_cell.angle_alpha   90.00
_cell.angle_beta   90.00
_cell.angle_gamma   90.00
#
_symmetry.space_group_name_H-M   'P 1'
#
loop_
_entity.id
_entity.type
_entity.pdbx_description
1 polymer ?
#
loop_
_entity_poly.entity_id
_entity_poly.type
_entity_poly.pdbx_seq_one_letter_code
_entity_poly.pdbx_strand_id
1 'polypeptide(L)'
;MKIKYILSALTIFSSTAFANSTHNLNTVIHSGNIDKIVTSLIDLFNVGVLDESYPIHLTGSYELDSNNKLVSLNVQENSFKIKNIPLLGTYQTSYSLTGNIPNGNCNEAYVTSHNIIDGSPSYINPIFSSLMKAKGNNAVRLAIKNSGLIAYCNNTPRYILQIN
;
A
#
# COMPACT_ATOMS: atom_id res chain seq x y z
N MET A 1 30.46 -22.25 -47.25
CA MET A 1 30.89 -23.00 -46.04
C MET A 1 31.15 -21.97 -44.94
N LYS A 2 30.54 -21.92 -43.76
CA LYS A 2 29.64 -22.80 -42.99
C LYS A 2 28.64 -21.91 -42.23
N ILE A 3 27.35 -22.20 -42.37
CA ILE A 3 26.29 -21.77 -41.46
C ILE A 3 26.43 -22.62 -40.18
N LYS A 4 26.42 -22.01 -39.00
CA LYS A 4 26.31 -22.73 -37.72
C LYS A 4 25.44 -21.97 -36.71
N TYR A 5 24.20 -22.44 -36.67
CA TYR A 5 23.31 -22.62 -35.50
C TYR A 5 22.66 -21.38 -34.86
N ILE A 6 21.48 -21.08 -35.40
CA ILE A 6 20.27 -20.81 -34.63
C ILE A 6 20.15 -21.88 -33.53
N LEU A 7 20.10 -21.45 -32.27
CA LEU A 7 19.46 -22.21 -31.20
C LEU A 7 18.59 -21.26 -30.39
N SER A 8 17.39 -21.05 -30.91
CA SER A 8 16.26 -20.55 -30.15
C SER A 8 15.82 -21.62 -29.15
N ALA A 9 15.85 -21.31 -27.86
CA ALA A 9 15.05 -21.93 -26.81
C ALA A 9 14.82 -20.83 -25.76
N LEU A 10 13.71 -20.08 -25.83
CA LEU A 10 12.47 -20.39 -25.10
C LEU A 10 12.73 -21.18 -23.82
N THR A 11 12.75 -20.50 -22.67
CA THR A 11 11.66 -20.49 -21.67
C THR A 11 12.18 -19.97 -20.34
N ILE A 12 11.81 -18.74 -19.97
CA ILE A 12 11.44 -18.46 -18.58
C ILE A 12 10.09 -17.75 -18.64
N PHE A 13 9.01 -18.56 -18.72
CA PHE A 13 7.74 -18.15 -18.18
C PHE A 13 7.89 -18.11 -16.66
N SER A 14 8.36 -16.99 -16.11
CA SER A 14 7.94 -16.58 -14.78
C SER A 14 6.91 -15.50 -15.02
N SER A 15 5.64 -15.86 -14.97
CA SER A 15 4.50 -14.96 -15.00
C SER A 15 4.60 -13.96 -13.85
N THR A 16 5.42 -12.93 -14.02
CA THR A 16 5.19 -11.65 -13.38
C THR A 16 3.92 -11.15 -14.01
N ALA A 17 2.82 -11.12 -13.26
CA ALA A 17 1.63 -10.40 -13.69
C ALA A 17 2.06 -8.95 -13.92
N PHE A 18 2.32 -8.60 -15.18
CA PHE A 18 2.67 -7.24 -15.55
C PHE A 18 1.41 -6.39 -15.34
N ALA A 19 1.58 -5.25 -14.67
CA ALA A 19 0.53 -4.25 -14.55
C ALA A 19 0.04 -3.89 -15.97
N ASN A 20 -1.26 -4.04 -16.18
CA ASN A 20 -1.89 -3.72 -17.46
C ASN A 20 -2.54 -2.33 -17.43
N SER A 21 -2.83 -1.82 -16.22
CA SER A 21 -3.36 -0.46 -16.04
C SER A 21 -2.96 0.11 -14.68
N THR A 22 -2.74 1.42 -14.65
CA THR A 22 -2.43 2.20 -13.44
C THR A 22 -3.58 3.17 -13.16
N HIS A 23 -4.04 3.19 -11.92
CA HIS A 23 -5.18 3.98 -11.47
C HIS A 23 -4.80 4.84 -10.27
N ASN A 24 -5.52 5.95 -10.06
CA ASN A 24 -5.28 6.85 -8.93
C ASN A 24 -5.91 6.28 -7.65
N LEU A 25 -5.22 6.32 -6.50
CA LEU A 25 -5.76 5.81 -5.23
C LEU A 25 -7.05 6.52 -4.78
N ASN A 26 -7.25 7.78 -5.17
CA ASN A 26 -8.42 8.56 -4.79
C ASN A 26 -9.72 8.02 -5.41
N THR A 27 -9.66 7.11 -6.38
CA THR A 27 -10.86 6.44 -6.94
C THR A 27 -11.41 5.35 -6.02
N VAL A 28 -10.58 4.83 -5.10
CA VAL A 28 -10.90 3.69 -4.23
C VAL A 28 -10.73 4.01 -2.75
N ILE A 29 -10.02 5.09 -2.42
CA ILE A 29 -9.86 5.62 -1.07
C ILE A 29 -10.51 7.00 -1.01
N HIS A 30 -11.66 7.07 -0.35
CA HIS A 30 -12.41 8.30 -0.11
C HIS A 30 -12.21 8.75 1.35
N SER A 31 -12.51 10.01 1.67
CA SER A 31 -12.29 10.62 2.98
C SER A 31 -12.76 9.74 4.16
N GLY A 32 -13.95 9.13 4.07
CA GLY A 32 -14.48 8.26 5.14
C GLY A 32 -13.66 6.99 5.40
N ASN A 33 -12.86 6.52 4.44
CA ASN A 33 -11.97 5.36 4.60
C ASN A 33 -10.55 5.75 5.02
N ILE A 34 -10.13 7.00 4.75
CA ILE A 34 -8.78 7.49 5.05
C ILE A 34 -8.52 7.49 6.56
N ASP A 35 -9.44 8.05 7.35
CA ASP A 35 -9.32 8.10 8.81
C ASP A 35 -9.24 6.68 9.41
N LYS A 36 -10.04 5.75 8.87
CA LYS A 36 -10.04 4.36 9.29
C LYS A 36 -8.72 3.66 8.97
N ILE A 37 -8.16 3.90 7.78
CA ILE A 37 -6.85 3.37 7.38
C ILE A 37 -5.78 3.91 8.34
N VAL A 38 -5.70 5.23 8.52
CA VAL A 38 -4.67 5.84 9.36
C VAL A 38 -4.82 5.44 10.83
N THR A 39 -6.02 5.40 11.38
CA THR A 39 -6.26 4.91 12.74
C THR A 39 -5.82 3.46 12.90
N SER A 40 -6.18 2.58 11.95
CA SER A 40 -5.76 1.18 11.98
C SER A 40 -4.23 1.02 11.89
N LEU A 41 -3.54 1.92 11.17
CA LEU A 41 -2.08 1.95 11.09
C LEU A 41 -1.44 2.38 12.42
N ILE A 42 -2.00 3.42 13.04
CA ILE A 42 -1.57 3.92 14.36
C ILE A 42 -1.75 2.83 15.43
N ASP A 43 -2.89 2.16 15.44
CA ASP A 43 -3.19 1.03 16.33
C ASP A 43 -2.24 -0.15 16.07
N LEU A 44 -2.02 -0.49 14.80
CA LEU A 44 -1.07 -1.53 14.41
C LEU A 44 0.33 -1.21 14.93
N PHE A 45 0.76 0.04 14.89
CA PHE A 45 2.04 0.49 15.41
C PHE A 45 2.07 0.63 16.94
N ASN A 46 0.90 0.68 17.59
CA ASN A 46 0.70 0.90 19.01
C ASN A 46 1.33 2.21 19.48
N VAL A 47 1.09 3.29 18.73
CA VAL A 47 1.72 4.60 18.91
C VAL A 47 0.68 5.70 19.10
N GLY A 48 0.36 6.07 20.33
CA GLY A 48 -0.52 7.22 20.60
C GLY A 48 -1.89 7.12 19.91
N VAL A 49 -2.43 8.25 19.46
CA VAL A 49 -3.76 8.38 18.85
C VAL A 49 -3.69 9.36 17.67
N LEU A 50 -4.51 9.15 16.64
CA LEU A 50 -4.68 10.11 15.54
C LEU A 50 -5.11 11.49 16.05
N ASP A 51 -4.48 12.55 15.53
CA ASP A 51 -4.93 13.92 15.70
C ASP A 51 -5.89 14.31 14.57
N GLU A 52 -7.19 14.08 14.78
CA GLU A 52 -8.26 14.37 13.80
C GLU A 52 -8.33 15.86 13.39
N SER A 53 -7.70 16.77 14.15
CA SER A 53 -7.64 18.19 13.80
C SER A 53 -6.60 18.50 12.72
N TYR A 54 -5.68 17.57 12.45
CA TYR A 54 -4.65 17.71 11.43
C TYR A 54 -5.13 17.06 10.13
N PRO A 55 -5.03 17.75 8.97
CA PRO A 55 -5.51 17.20 7.70
C PRO A 55 -4.70 15.95 7.33
N ILE A 56 -5.40 14.87 7.01
CA ILE A 56 -4.77 13.67 6.46
C ILE A 56 -4.67 13.83 4.95
N HIS A 57 -3.45 13.66 4.43
CA HIS A 57 -3.21 13.62 2.99
C HIS A 57 -2.79 12.22 2.59
N LEU A 58 -3.51 11.60 1.66
CA LEU A 58 -3.13 10.33 1.06
C LEU A 58 -3.18 10.46 -0.46
N THR A 59 -2.06 10.25 -1.13
CA THR A 59 -1.96 10.26 -2.59
C THR A 59 -1.15 9.08 -3.10
N GLY A 60 -1.46 8.65 -4.32
CA GLY A 60 -0.70 7.63 -5.00
C GLY A 60 -1.51 6.88 -6.06
N SER A 61 -1.07 5.68 -6.37
CA SER A 61 -1.65 4.84 -7.41
C SER A 61 -1.76 3.37 -7.01
N TYR A 62 -2.56 2.62 -7.76
CA TYR A 62 -2.58 1.17 -7.71
C TYR A 62 -2.58 0.62 -9.13
N GLU A 63 -2.16 -0.63 -9.28
CA GLU A 63 -2.06 -1.28 -10.58
C GLU A 63 -2.87 -2.57 -10.60
N LEU A 64 -3.52 -2.82 -11.74
CA LEU A 64 -4.28 -4.02 -12.01
C LEU A 64 -3.62 -4.82 -13.14
N ASP A 65 -3.62 -6.15 -13.03
CA ASP A 65 -3.22 -7.05 -14.12
C ASP A 65 -4.33 -7.14 -15.21
N SER A 66 -4.08 -7.96 -16.23
CA SER A 66 -5.03 -8.22 -17.32
C SER A 66 -6.33 -8.89 -16.87
N ASN A 67 -6.37 -9.47 -15.67
CA ASN A 67 -7.55 -10.09 -15.06
C ASN A 67 -8.27 -9.15 -14.09
N ASN A 68 -7.93 -7.85 -14.08
CA ASN A 68 -8.40 -6.85 -13.12
C ASN A 68 -8.06 -7.20 -11.66
N LYS A 69 -6.93 -7.87 -11.43
CA LYS A 69 -6.45 -8.20 -10.07
C LYS A 69 -5.43 -7.19 -9.61
N LEU A 70 -5.50 -6.80 -8.34
CA LEU A 70 -4.54 -5.90 -7.72
C LEU A 70 -3.15 -6.53 -7.69
N VAL A 71 -2.16 -5.84 -8.27
CA VAL A 71 -0.76 -6.32 -8.30
C VAL A 71 0.23 -5.38 -7.63
N SER A 72 -0.11 -4.09 -7.53
CA SER A 72 0.75 -3.09 -6.91
C SER A 72 -0.08 -2.00 -6.22
N LEU A 73 0.47 -1.48 -5.13
CA LEU A 73 0.00 -0.29 -4.41
C LEU A 73 1.18 0.65 -4.24
N ASN A 74 1.08 1.89 -4.72
CA ASN A 74 2.10 2.89 -4.57
C ASN A 74 1.54 4.13 -3.87
N VAL A 75 1.85 4.29 -2.59
CA VAL A 75 1.54 5.48 -1.81
C VAL A 75 2.69 6.48 -2.04
N GLN A 76 2.40 7.54 -2.78
CA GLN A 76 3.36 8.61 -3.04
C GLN A 76 3.54 9.48 -1.81
N GLU A 77 2.44 9.80 -1.13
CA GLU A 77 2.46 10.55 0.11
C GLU A 77 1.32 10.09 1.02
N ASN A 78 1.62 9.80 2.28
CA ASN A 78 0.66 9.72 3.36
C ASN A 78 1.14 10.61 4.52
N SER A 79 0.40 11.68 4.79
CA SER A 79 0.69 12.67 5.82
C SER A 79 -0.39 12.68 6.88
N PHE A 80 0.00 12.55 8.14
CA PHE A 80 -0.90 12.57 9.29
C PHE A 80 -0.14 12.94 10.57
N LYS A 81 -0.89 13.21 11.64
CA LYS A 81 -0.32 13.57 12.94
C LYS A 81 -0.85 12.65 14.02
N ILE A 82 0.05 12.23 14.90
CA ILE A 82 -0.21 11.40 16.06
C ILE A 82 0.01 12.26 17.32
N LYS A 83 -0.89 12.15 18.29
CA LYS A 83 -0.78 12.74 19.64
C LYS A 83 -0.70 11.65 20.70
N ASN A 84 -0.32 12.03 21.92
CA ASN A 84 -0.19 11.13 23.08
C ASN A 84 0.79 9.96 22.86
N ILE A 85 1.86 10.18 22.11
CA ILE A 85 2.95 9.20 22.02
C ILE A 85 3.68 9.19 23.36
N PRO A 86 3.80 8.03 24.04
CA PRO A 86 4.48 7.95 25.33
C PRO A 86 5.88 8.57 25.25
N LEU A 87 6.20 9.45 26.20
CA LEU A 87 7.49 10.16 26.33
C LEU A 87 7.85 11.12 25.18
N LEU A 88 7.04 11.19 24.13
CA LEU A 88 7.34 11.91 22.87
C LEU A 88 6.30 12.97 22.53
N GLY A 89 5.11 12.92 23.14
CA GLY A 89 4.04 13.90 22.95
C GLY A 89 3.36 13.74 21.60
N THR A 90 3.77 14.52 20.60
CA THR A 90 3.16 14.54 19.26
C THR A 90 4.19 14.27 18.18
N TYR A 91 3.77 13.59 17.11
CA TYR A 91 4.58 13.36 15.93
C TYR A 91 3.74 13.57 14.67
N GLN A 92 4.18 14.48 13.81
CA GLN A 92 3.69 14.64 12.45
C GLN A 92 4.60 13.86 11.52
N THR A 93 4.03 13.13 10.57
CA THR A 93 4.81 12.35 9.60
C THR A 93 4.22 12.48 8.21
N SER A 94 5.08 12.51 7.20
CA SER A 94 4.76 12.29 5.80
C SER A 94 5.65 11.17 5.26
N TYR A 95 5.06 10.13 4.66
CA TYR A 95 5.81 8.96 4.18
C TYR A 95 5.33 8.48 2.81
N SER A 96 6.21 7.78 2.09
CA SER A 96 5.88 7.02 0.88
C SER A 96 6.09 5.53 1.12
N LEU A 97 5.33 4.71 0.40
CA LEU A 97 5.38 3.25 0.50
C LEU A 97 4.97 2.61 -0.81
N THR A 98 5.72 1.62 -1.26
CA THR A 98 5.33 0.74 -2.36
C THR A 98 5.09 -0.67 -1.83
N GLY A 99 3.97 -1.26 -2.21
CA GLY A 99 3.56 -2.62 -1.90
C GLY A 99 3.33 -3.43 -3.16
N ASN A 100 3.74 -4.70 -3.13
CA ASN A 100 3.47 -5.69 -4.16
C ASN A 100 2.38 -6.66 -3.65
N ILE A 101 1.48 -7.05 -4.55
CA ILE A 101 0.38 -7.99 -4.29
C ILE A 101 0.53 -9.17 -5.26
N PRO A 102 1.11 -10.30 -4.83
CA PRO A 102 1.39 -11.39 -5.75
C PRO A 102 0.09 -12.02 -6.27
N ASN A 103 -0.09 -11.99 -7.58
CA ASN A 103 -1.22 -12.60 -8.29
C ASN A 103 -2.61 -12.18 -7.78
N GLY A 104 -2.79 -10.99 -7.21
CA GLY A 104 -4.08 -10.59 -6.61
C GLY A 104 -4.33 -11.17 -5.20
N ASN A 105 -3.37 -11.86 -4.60
CA ASN A 105 -3.49 -12.38 -3.24
C ASN A 105 -3.15 -11.30 -2.21
N CYS A 106 -4.15 -10.52 -1.83
CA CYS A 106 -3.99 -9.41 -0.88
C CYS A 106 -3.57 -9.86 0.53
N ASN A 107 -3.72 -11.14 0.89
CA ASN A 107 -3.20 -11.67 2.17
C ASN A 107 -1.68 -11.84 2.16
N GLU A 108 -1.08 -11.95 0.98
CA GLU A 108 0.36 -12.06 0.79
C GLU A 108 1.01 -10.72 0.44
N ALA A 109 0.24 -9.62 0.43
CA ALA A 109 0.78 -8.30 0.14
C ALA A 109 1.97 -7.95 1.04
N TYR A 110 3.01 -7.37 0.45
CA TYR A 110 4.24 -7.03 1.13
C TYR A 110 4.83 -5.71 0.62
N VAL A 111 5.58 -5.02 1.48
CA VAL A 111 6.25 -3.77 1.17
C VAL A 111 7.55 -4.06 0.44
N THR A 112 7.75 -3.41 -0.70
CA THR A 112 9.00 -3.45 -1.46
C THR A 112 9.90 -2.27 -1.13
N SER A 113 9.31 -1.11 -0.83
CA SER A 113 10.03 0.09 -0.42
C SER A 113 9.19 0.96 0.49
N HIS A 114 9.85 1.72 1.36
CA HIS A 114 9.23 2.79 2.13
C HIS A 114 10.26 3.90 2.37
N ASN A 115 9.79 5.13 2.54
CA ASN A 115 10.63 6.27 2.87
C ASN A 115 9.85 7.26 3.75
N ILE A 116 10.53 7.85 4.74
CA ILE A 116 9.97 9.00 5.47
C ILE A 116 10.38 10.26 4.70
N ILE A 117 9.39 10.97 4.17
CA ILE A 117 9.59 12.20 3.39
C ILE A 117 9.90 13.34 4.35
N ASP A 118 9.07 13.48 5.39
CA ASP A 118 9.22 14.47 6.44
C ASP A 118 8.67 13.92 7.76
N GLY A 119 9.20 14.43 8.87
CA GLY A 119 8.65 14.10 10.17
C GLY A 119 9.13 15.05 11.27
N SER A 120 8.20 15.43 12.13
CA SER A 120 8.42 16.42 13.19
C SER A 120 7.81 15.93 14.52
N PRO A 121 8.62 15.80 15.59
CA PRO A 121 10.05 16.09 15.61
C PRO A 121 10.89 15.01 14.90
N SER A 122 11.96 15.43 14.23
CA SER A 122 12.74 14.58 13.32
C SER A 122 13.48 13.42 13.99
N TYR A 123 13.76 13.52 15.30
CA TYR A 123 14.41 12.44 16.06
C TYR A 123 13.51 11.20 16.23
N ILE A 124 12.20 11.29 15.94
CA ILE A 124 11.27 10.16 15.94
C ILE A 124 11.32 9.39 14.60
N ASN A 125 11.81 10.01 13.51
CA ASN A 125 11.82 9.39 12.17
C ASN A 125 12.49 8.00 12.14
N PRO A 126 13.63 7.74 12.82
CA PRO A 126 14.22 6.40 12.86
C PRO A 126 13.32 5.35 13.53
N ILE A 127 12.58 5.75 14.57
CA ILE A 127 11.64 4.86 15.28
C ILE A 127 10.49 4.50 14.35
N PHE A 128 9.89 5.51 13.72
CA PHE A 128 8.77 5.31 12.80
C PHE A 128 9.19 4.51 11.55
N SER A 129 10.37 4.78 10.99
CA SER A 129 10.94 3.98 9.90
C SER A 129 11.13 2.51 10.31
N SER A 130 11.64 2.26 11.53
CA SER A 130 11.77 0.90 12.06
C SER A 130 10.42 0.18 12.20
N LEU A 131 9.39 0.89 12.67
CA LEU A 131 8.02 0.37 12.75
C LEU A 131 7.46 0.05 11.36
N MET A 132 7.65 0.94 10.38
CA MET A 132 7.26 0.72 8.99
C MET A 132 7.97 -0.50 8.38
N LYS A 133 9.24 -0.72 8.70
CA LYS A 133 9.97 -1.92 8.27
C LYS A 133 9.41 -3.21 8.90
N ALA A 134 9.09 -3.18 10.19
CA ALA A 134 8.61 -4.36 10.92
C ALA A 134 7.14 -4.71 10.61
N LYS A 135 6.29 -3.69 10.39
CA LYS A 135 4.83 -3.83 10.32
C LYS A 135 4.24 -3.37 8.98
N GLY A 136 5.07 -2.92 8.04
CA GLY A 136 4.65 -2.39 6.73
C GLY A 136 3.80 -3.35 5.90
N ASN A 137 4.11 -4.65 5.93
CA ASN A 137 3.30 -5.64 5.22
C ASN A 137 1.85 -5.67 5.77
N ASN A 138 1.70 -5.64 7.09
CA ASN A 138 0.39 -5.59 7.74
C ASN A 138 -0.32 -4.24 7.47
N ALA A 139 0.44 -3.15 7.41
CA ALA A 139 -0.07 -1.83 7.05
C ALA A 139 -0.70 -1.82 5.64
N VAL A 140 0.00 -2.36 4.65
CA VAL A 140 -0.53 -2.51 3.27
C VAL A 140 -1.81 -3.36 3.26
N ARG A 141 -1.82 -4.49 3.97
CA ARG A 141 -2.99 -5.37 4.04
C ARG A 141 -4.20 -4.67 4.68
N LEU A 142 -3.98 -3.90 5.74
CA LEU A 142 -5.03 -3.10 6.38
C LEU A 142 -5.54 -1.98 5.46
N ALA A 143 -4.65 -1.31 4.72
CA ALA A 143 -5.04 -0.31 3.75
C ALA A 143 -5.91 -0.91 2.63
N ILE A 144 -5.54 -2.09 2.12
CA ILE A 144 -6.35 -2.81 1.12
C ILE A 144 -7.71 -3.21 1.71
N LYS A 145 -7.73 -3.78 2.92
CA LYS A 145 -8.97 -4.25 3.58
C LYS A 145 -9.95 -3.12 3.89
N ASN A 146 -9.46 -1.94 4.22
CA ASN A 146 -10.29 -0.79 4.59
C ASN A 146 -10.52 0.20 3.43
N SER A 147 -10.20 -0.18 2.19
CA SER A 147 -10.45 0.63 0.99
C SER A 147 -11.24 -0.15 -0.06
N GLY A 148 -11.61 0.52 -1.16
CA GLY A 148 -12.20 -0.13 -2.33
C GLY A 148 -11.25 -1.11 -3.04
N LEU A 149 -9.95 -1.11 -2.71
CA LEU A 149 -8.96 -2.02 -3.30
C LEU A 149 -9.29 -3.49 -3.05
N ILE A 150 -10.00 -3.80 -1.96
CA ILE A 150 -10.39 -5.16 -1.62
C ILE A 150 -11.14 -5.86 -2.76
N ALA A 151 -11.92 -5.11 -3.56
CA ALA A 151 -12.71 -5.63 -4.68
C ALA A 151 -11.88 -6.26 -5.81
N TYR A 152 -10.59 -5.90 -5.88
CA TYR A 152 -9.65 -6.39 -6.88
C TYR A 152 -8.77 -7.55 -6.36
N CYS A 153 -9.08 -8.09 -5.18
CA CYS A 153 -8.37 -9.23 -4.60
C CYS A 153 -9.00 -10.57 -5.05
N ASN A 154 -8.20 -11.64 -5.10
CA ASN A 154 -8.67 -12.99 -5.50
C ASN A 154 -9.83 -13.54 -4.65
N ASN A 155 -9.97 -13.06 -3.41
CA ASN A 155 -10.88 -13.62 -2.41
C ASN A 155 -12.07 -12.72 -2.07
N THR A 156 -12.32 -11.65 -2.84
CA THR A 156 -13.60 -10.95 -2.71
C THR A 156 -14.68 -11.73 -3.43
N PRO A 157 -15.76 -12.18 -2.75
CA PRO A 157 -16.92 -12.69 -3.46
C PRO A 157 -17.36 -11.59 -4.42
N ARG A 158 -17.37 -11.90 -5.72
CA ARG A 158 -17.92 -11.01 -6.74
C ARG A 158 -19.38 -10.78 -6.36
N TYR A 159 -19.68 -9.67 -5.70
CA TYR A 159 -21.01 -9.10 -5.78
C TYR A 159 -21.14 -8.61 -7.21
N ILE A 160 -21.52 -9.54 -8.09
CA ILE A 160 -22.12 -9.22 -9.36
C ILE A 160 -23.37 -8.43 -8.97
N LEU A 161 -23.31 -7.11 -9.06
CA LEU A 161 -24.51 -6.29 -9.17
C LEU A 161 -25.18 -6.73 -10.48
N GLN A 162 -26.02 -7.76 -10.40
CA GLN A 162 -27.04 -8.01 -11.40
C GLN A 162 -28.03 -6.85 -11.27
N ILE A 163 -27.80 -5.80 -12.06
CA ILE A 163 -28.82 -4.81 -12.35
C ILE A 163 -29.69 -5.48 -13.42
N ASN A 164 -30.84 -6.01 -12.98
CA ASN A 164 -31.99 -6.25 -13.85
C ASN A 164 -32.65 -4.93 -14.19
#